data_AF-A0AAU9Q1J7-F1
#
_entry.id   AF-A0AAU9Q1J7-F1
#
_cell.length_a   1.000
_cell.length_b   1.000
_cell.length_c   1.000
_cell.angle_alpha   90.00
_cell.angle_beta   90.00
_cell.angle_gamma   90.00
#
_symmetry.space_group_name_H-M   'P 1'
#
loop_
_entity.id
_entity.type
_entity.pdbx_description
1 polymer ?
#
loop_
_entity_poly.entity_id
_entity_poly.type
_entity_poly.pdbx_seq_one_letter_code
_entity_poly.pdbx_strand_id
1 'polypeptide(L)'
;MNRTTKLTLLLAAATSIVGCQTMPNQTLTSTATQETIEHAKAELDGQRFYKLNEYDQAIEVSDDGIIVFKSYLPRSGGYEWVPVVIQDSSFHVSCDYFREFVDAGMVVQAQFVGKGGRIEYYDKKRCEEHGEPVWN
;
A
#
# COMPACT_ATOMS: atom_id res chain seq x y z
N MET A 1 48.83 -41.04 22.95
CA MET A 1 49.20 -39.61 23.11
C MET A 1 49.18 -38.97 21.72
N ASN A 2 48.05 -38.39 21.32
CA ASN A 2 47.69 -36.95 21.41
C ASN A 2 48.35 -36.12 20.30
N ARG A 3 47.58 -35.68 19.29
CA ARG A 3 46.94 -34.34 19.17
C ARG A 3 47.88 -33.40 18.37
N THR A 4 47.49 -32.65 17.34
CA THR A 4 46.26 -31.88 17.09
C THR A 4 46.26 -31.42 15.62
N THR A 5 45.19 -31.69 14.90
CA THR A 5 44.88 -31.04 13.61
C THR A 5 44.41 -29.61 13.92
N LYS A 6 45.05 -28.59 13.33
CA LYS A 6 44.64 -27.19 13.51
C LYS A 6 43.30 -26.96 12.81
N LEU A 7 42.23 -26.82 13.60
CA LEU A 7 40.93 -26.36 13.12
C LEU A 7 40.94 -24.83 13.08
N THR A 8 41.05 -24.25 11.89
CA THR A 8 40.90 -22.82 11.68
C THR A 8 39.41 -22.51 11.60
N LEU A 9 38.85 -21.96 12.68
CA LEU A 9 37.46 -21.53 12.75
C LEU A 9 37.31 -20.20 11.98
N LEU A 10 36.81 -20.27 10.73
CA LEU A 10 36.39 -19.09 9.98
C LEU A 10 34.98 -18.71 10.44
N LEU A 11 34.89 -17.74 11.35
CA LEU A 11 33.65 -17.16 11.82
C LEU A 11 33.14 -16.17 10.77
N ALA A 12 32.29 -16.64 9.84
CA ALA A 12 31.55 -15.78 8.95
C ALA A 12 30.38 -15.16 9.73
N ALA A 13 30.60 -13.97 10.29
CA ALA A 13 29.51 -13.13 10.78
C ALA A 13 28.73 -12.60 9.57
N ALA A 14 27.73 -13.36 9.12
CA ALA A 14 26.72 -12.86 8.22
C ALA A 14 25.81 -11.91 9.03
N THR A 15 26.21 -10.65 9.13
CA THR A 15 25.28 -9.58 9.52
C THR A 15 24.30 -9.43 8.36
N SER A 16 23.18 -10.15 8.41
CA SER A 16 22.02 -9.82 7.62
C SER A 16 21.53 -8.46 8.10
N ILE A 17 21.97 -7.41 7.39
CA ILE A 17 21.37 -6.09 7.47
C ILE A 17 19.95 -6.27 6.91
N VAL A 18 19.01 -6.61 7.79
CA VAL A 18 17.59 -6.38 7.50
C VAL A 18 17.41 -4.88 7.62
N GLY A 19 17.82 -4.17 6.58
CA GLY A 19 17.55 -2.74 6.46
C GLY A 19 16.05 -2.58 6.28
N CYS A 20 15.40 -1.82 7.16
CA CYS A 20 14.11 -1.21 6.89
C CYS A 20 14.25 -0.42 5.58
N GLN A 21 13.93 -1.06 4.45
CA GLN A 21 13.76 -0.37 3.19
C GLN A 21 12.39 0.30 3.29
N THR A 22 12.35 1.51 3.84
CA THR A 22 11.23 2.42 3.58
C THR A 22 11.22 2.65 2.07
N MET A 23 10.40 1.87 1.36
CA MET A 23 10.35 1.92 -0.09
C MET A 23 9.94 3.32 -0.53
N PRO A 24 10.60 3.88 -1.54
CA PRO A 24 10.20 5.17 -2.07
C PRO A 24 8.79 5.02 -2.63
N ASN A 25 7.87 5.83 -2.11
CA ASN A 25 6.52 5.94 -2.62
C ASN A 25 6.57 6.63 -4.00
N GLN A 26 6.92 5.86 -5.03
CA GLN A 26 7.00 6.33 -6.40
C GLN A 26 5.62 6.26 -7.02
N THR A 27 5.26 7.29 -7.78
CA THR A 27 4.04 7.26 -8.59
C THR A 27 4.15 6.12 -9.60
N LEU A 28 3.17 5.22 -9.60
CA LEU A 28 3.10 4.07 -10.50
C LEU A 28 2.26 4.43 -11.73
N THR A 29 2.53 3.78 -12.85
CA THR A 29 1.79 3.96 -14.10
C THR A 29 0.92 2.74 -14.35
N SER A 30 -0.36 2.97 -14.67
CA SER A 30 -1.30 1.91 -15.02
C SER A 30 -0.89 1.21 -16.31
N THR A 31 -1.15 -0.10 -16.35
CA THR A 31 -1.02 -0.95 -17.54
C THR A 31 -2.37 -1.49 -18.01
N ALA A 32 -3.45 -1.07 -17.35
CA ALA A 32 -4.80 -1.49 -17.65
C ALA A 32 -5.23 -1.08 -19.06
N THR A 33 -6.10 -1.90 -19.65
CA THR A 33 -6.73 -1.56 -20.93
C THR A 33 -7.81 -0.50 -20.75
N GLN A 34 -8.17 0.21 -21.82
CA GLN A 34 -9.28 1.17 -21.76
C GLN A 34 -10.60 0.51 -21.32
N GLU A 35 -10.86 -0.73 -21.76
CA GLU A 35 -12.05 -1.48 -21.36
C GLU A 35 -12.10 -1.68 -19.83
N THR A 36 -10.97 -2.07 -19.23
CA THR A 36 -10.83 -2.19 -17.77
C THR A 36 -11.07 -0.86 -17.07
N ILE A 37 -10.52 0.24 -17.60
CA ILE A 37 -10.67 1.59 -17.01
C ILE A 37 -12.14 2.02 -17.04
N GLU A 38 -12.83 1.84 -18.17
CA GLU A 38 -14.24 2.19 -18.29
C GLU A 38 -15.14 1.31 -17.40
N HIS A 39 -14.80 0.02 -17.26
CA HIS A 39 -15.49 -0.84 -16.31
C HIS A 39 -15.31 -0.37 -14.87
N ALA A 40 -14.08 -0.05 -14.46
CA ALA A 40 -13.78 0.47 -13.12
C ALA A 40 -14.51 1.79 -12.85
N LYS A 41 -14.57 2.70 -13.84
CA LYS A 41 -15.34 3.94 -13.72
C LYS A 41 -16.83 3.68 -13.49
N ALA A 42 -17.42 2.78 -14.29
CA ALA A 42 -18.84 2.46 -14.17
C ALA A 42 -19.21 1.87 -12.80
N GLU A 43 -18.32 1.06 -12.21
CA GLU A 43 -18.55 0.42 -10.93
C GLU A 43 -18.23 1.33 -9.74
N LEU A 44 -17.13 2.09 -9.79
CA LEU A 44 -16.51 2.69 -8.61
C LEU A 44 -16.54 4.22 -8.58
N ASP A 45 -16.57 4.89 -9.74
CA ASP A 45 -16.30 6.33 -9.79
C ASP A 45 -17.41 7.15 -9.10
N GLY A 46 -16.99 8.16 -8.34
CA GLY A 46 -17.90 9.03 -7.59
C GLY A 46 -18.54 8.39 -6.35
N GLN A 47 -18.18 7.15 -5.99
CA GLN A 47 -18.65 6.56 -4.74
C GLN A 47 -18.15 7.34 -3.53
N ARG A 48 -19.04 7.62 -2.58
CA ARG A 48 -18.72 8.32 -1.34
C ARG A 48 -19.41 7.67 -0.14
N PHE A 49 -18.64 7.40 0.89
CA PHE A 49 -19.13 6.87 2.16
C PHE A 49 -18.92 7.93 3.23
N TYR A 50 -19.98 8.67 3.53
CA TYR A 50 -19.95 9.69 4.55
C TYR A 50 -20.67 9.23 5.82
N LYS A 51 -19.98 9.32 6.95
CA LYS A 51 -20.57 9.14 8.27
C LYS A 51 -20.08 10.24 9.21
N LEU A 52 -21.01 10.91 9.86
CA LEU A 52 -20.71 11.99 10.80
C LEU A 52 -19.91 11.44 11.99
N ASN A 53 -18.77 12.07 12.30
CA ASN A 53 -17.83 11.67 13.35
C ASN A 53 -17.07 10.35 13.10
N GLU A 54 -17.15 9.79 11.89
CA GLU A 54 -16.31 8.69 11.42
C GLU A 54 -15.44 9.15 10.24
N TYR A 55 -14.66 8.24 9.68
CA TYR A 55 -13.91 8.49 8.45
C TYR A 55 -14.88 8.70 7.28
N ASP A 56 -14.69 9.79 6.54
CA ASP A 56 -15.34 10.01 5.24
C ASP A 56 -14.42 9.40 4.18
N GLN A 57 -15.01 8.70 3.21
CA GLN A 57 -14.27 8.02 2.15
C GLN A 57 -14.84 8.40 0.79
N ALA A 58 -13.96 8.58 -0.18
CA ALA A 58 -14.34 8.81 -1.57
C ALA A 58 -13.49 7.94 -2.50
N ILE A 59 -14.10 7.48 -3.59
CA ILE A 59 -13.43 6.75 -4.66
C ILE A 59 -13.65 7.51 -5.95
N GLU A 60 -12.56 7.73 -6.66
CA GLU A 60 -12.55 8.33 -7.99
C GLU A 60 -11.72 7.45 -8.92
N VAL A 61 -12.09 7.34 -10.20
CA VAL A 61 -11.33 6.59 -11.20
C VAL A 61 -10.92 7.53 -12.34
N SER A 62 -9.63 7.67 -12.55
CA SER A 62 -9.08 8.54 -13.59
C SER A 62 -9.08 7.91 -14.98
N ASP A 63 -8.91 8.74 -16.01
CA ASP A 63 -8.77 8.31 -17.40
C ASP A 63 -7.49 7.52 -17.68
N ASP A 64 -6.44 7.71 -16.87
CA ASP A 64 -5.16 6.99 -16.97
C ASP A 64 -5.14 5.71 -16.12
N GLY A 65 -6.28 5.27 -15.62
CA GLY A 65 -6.44 3.98 -14.95
C GLY A 65 -5.90 3.94 -13.53
N ILE A 66 -6.01 5.06 -12.80
CA ILE A 66 -5.71 5.18 -11.38
C ILE A 66 -7.02 5.23 -10.59
N ILE A 67 -7.17 4.32 -9.63
CA ILE A 67 -8.23 4.37 -8.63
C ILE A 67 -7.72 5.20 -7.45
N VAL A 68 -8.32 6.37 -7.23
CA VAL A 68 -7.98 7.25 -6.12
C VAL A 68 -8.94 6.99 -4.97
N PHE A 69 -8.46 6.27 -3.95
CA PHE A 69 -9.17 6.13 -2.69
C PHE A 69 -8.76 7.25 -1.74
N LYS A 70 -9.71 8.04 -1.26
CA LYS A 70 -9.46 9.10 -0.27
C LYS A 70 -10.12 8.71 1.04
N SER A 71 -9.35 8.70 2.13
CA SER A 71 -9.87 8.62 3.49
C SER A 71 -9.59 9.91 4.24
N TYR A 72 -10.61 10.53 4.80
CA TYR A 72 -10.53 11.80 5.50
C TYR A 72 -10.68 11.57 7.01
N LEU A 73 -9.85 12.24 7.80
CA LEU A 73 -10.06 12.30 9.26
C LEU A 73 -11.42 12.94 9.58
N PRO A 74 -12.03 12.57 10.73
CA PRO A 74 -13.19 13.27 11.24
C PRO A 74 -12.92 14.79 11.34
N ARG A 75 -13.92 15.61 10.98
CA ARG A 75 -13.79 17.07 10.93
C ARG A 75 -13.58 17.75 12.28
N SER A 76 -13.87 17.05 13.38
CA SER A 76 -13.71 17.52 14.75
C SER A 76 -12.84 16.53 15.54
N GLY A 77 -12.21 16.96 16.64
CA GLY A 77 -11.55 16.04 17.59
C GLY A 77 -10.03 15.93 17.49
N GLY A 78 -9.35 16.71 16.64
CA GLY A 78 -7.89 16.82 16.66
C GLY A 78 -7.13 15.54 16.25
N TYR A 79 -7.80 14.64 15.53
CA TYR A 79 -7.25 13.38 15.06
C TYR A 79 -6.03 13.58 14.15
N GLU A 80 -5.19 12.54 14.09
CA GLU A 80 -4.10 12.44 13.14
C GLU A 80 -3.95 11.00 12.66
N TRP A 81 -3.42 10.84 11.45
CA TRP A 81 -3.13 9.54 10.90
C TRP A 81 -1.87 8.94 11.52
N VAL A 82 -1.95 7.68 11.91
CA VAL A 82 -0.81 6.91 12.41
C VAL A 82 -0.15 6.18 11.24
N PRO A 83 1.19 6.26 11.07
CA PRO A 83 1.84 5.71 9.89
C PRO A 83 1.61 4.22 9.64
N VAL A 84 1.56 3.42 10.70
CA VAL A 84 1.30 1.98 10.66
C VAL A 84 -0.08 1.68 10.08
N VAL A 85 -1.10 2.40 10.54
CA VAL A 85 -2.50 2.26 10.11
C VAL A 85 -2.66 2.66 8.65
N ILE A 86 -1.97 3.71 8.20
CA ILE A 86 -2.01 4.11 6.79
C ILE A 86 -1.47 2.97 5.92
N GLN A 87 -0.34 2.37 6.29
CA GLN A 87 0.28 1.31 5.50
C GLN A 87 -0.62 0.06 5.46
N ASP A 88 -1.14 -0.35 6.61
CA ASP A 88 -2.11 -1.44 6.74
C ASP A 88 -3.35 -1.23 5.86
N SER A 89 -4.00 -0.08 6.05
CA SER A 89 -5.25 0.25 5.37
C SER A 89 -5.03 0.41 3.86
N SER A 90 -3.88 0.97 3.46
CA SER A 90 -3.54 1.09 2.03
C SER A 90 -3.33 -0.26 1.38
N PHE A 91 -2.71 -1.22 2.09
CA PHE A 91 -2.56 -2.58 1.60
C PHE A 91 -3.93 -3.23 1.42
N HIS A 92 -4.76 -3.29 2.48
CA HIS A 92 -6.05 -3.97 2.41
C HIS A 92 -7.01 -3.35 1.37
N VAL A 93 -7.08 -2.02 1.28
CA VAL A 93 -7.94 -1.39 0.28
C VAL A 93 -7.45 -1.66 -1.14
N SER A 94 -6.14 -1.71 -1.37
CA SER A 94 -5.59 -1.88 -2.71
C SER A 94 -5.53 -3.34 -3.14
N CYS A 95 -4.99 -4.18 -2.27
CA CYS A 95 -4.60 -5.55 -2.56
C CYS A 95 -5.67 -6.58 -2.22
N ASP A 96 -6.68 -6.22 -1.43
CA ASP A 96 -7.82 -7.10 -1.16
C ASP A 96 -9.10 -6.55 -1.80
N TYR A 97 -9.49 -5.32 -1.45
CA TYR A 97 -10.75 -4.75 -1.93
C TYR A 97 -10.73 -4.43 -3.43
N PHE A 98 -9.67 -3.78 -3.93
CA PHE A 98 -9.51 -3.47 -5.36
C PHE A 98 -8.70 -4.52 -6.13
N ARG A 99 -8.53 -5.73 -5.58
CA ARG A 99 -7.63 -6.75 -6.13
C ARG A 99 -7.91 -7.05 -7.60
N GLU A 100 -9.17 -7.17 -7.98
CA GLU A 100 -9.58 -7.45 -9.35
C GLU A 100 -9.04 -6.42 -10.36
N PHE A 101 -9.20 -5.12 -10.05
CA PHE A 101 -8.73 -4.04 -10.91
C PHE A 101 -7.20 -3.94 -10.92
N VAL A 102 -6.57 -4.16 -9.76
CA VAL A 102 -5.11 -4.19 -9.63
C VAL A 102 -4.51 -5.35 -10.44
N ASP A 103 -5.12 -6.54 -10.38
CA ASP A 103 -4.69 -7.70 -11.17
C ASP A 103 -4.88 -7.49 -12.68
N ALA A 104 -5.86 -6.68 -13.07
CA ALA A 104 -6.10 -6.23 -14.43
C ALA A 104 -5.18 -5.06 -14.87
N GLY A 105 -4.24 -4.64 -14.03
CA GLY A 105 -3.19 -3.69 -14.37
C GLY A 105 -3.45 -2.25 -13.95
N MET A 106 -4.53 -1.97 -13.20
CA MET A 106 -4.78 -0.64 -12.63
C MET A 106 -3.86 -0.36 -11.44
N VAL A 107 -3.71 0.92 -11.13
CA VAL A 107 -2.98 1.40 -9.94
C VAL A 107 -3.97 1.96 -8.94
N VAL A 108 -3.79 1.65 -7.65
CA VAL A 108 -4.53 2.29 -6.57
C VAL A 108 -3.65 3.35 -5.92
N GLN A 109 -4.17 4.56 -5.81
CA GLN A 109 -3.63 5.65 -5.02
C GLN A 109 -4.45 5.78 -3.74
N ALA A 110 -3.95 5.23 -2.63
CA ALA A 110 -4.58 5.35 -1.32
C ALA A 110 -4.12 6.64 -0.63
N GLN A 111 -5.00 7.63 -0.55
CA GLN A 111 -4.75 8.96 -0.03
C GLN A 111 -5.42 9.17 1.33
N PHE A 112 -4.61 9.37 2.35
CA PHE A 112 -5.07 9.67 3.71
C PHE A 112 -4.97 11.17 3.93
N VAL A 113 -6.12 11.85 3.98
CA VAL A 113 -6.23 13.31 4.01
C VAL A 113 -6.36 13.81 5.44
N GLY A 114 -5.53 14.79 5.80
CA GLY A 114 -5.51 15.40 7.13
C GLY A 114 -4.12 15.33 7.79
N LYS A 115 -4.05 15.64 9.09
CA LYS A 115 -2.80 15.67 9.84
C LYS A 115 -2.13 14.29 9.86
N GLY A 116 -0.83 14.23 9.56
CA GLY A 116 -0.08 12.97 9.46
C GLY A 116 -0.41 12.13 8.23
N GLY A 117 -1.28 12.63 7.35
CA GLY A 117 -1.70 11.96 6.13
C GLY A 117 -0.57 11.79 5.12
N ARG A 118 -0.68 10.74 4.30
CA ARG A 118 0.19 10.50 3.16
C ARG A 118 -0.56 9.75 2.07
N ILE A 119 0.10 9.59 0.94
CA ILE A 119 -0.38 8.81 -0.19
C ILE A 119 0.43 7.51 -0.23
N GLU A 120 -0.17 6.40 -0.61
CA GLU A 120 0.51 5.16 -0.96
C GLU A 120 0.02 4.68 -2.32
N TYR A 121 0.93 4.22 -3.17
CA TYR A 121 0.59 3.67 -4.50
C TYR A 121 0.77 2.16 -4.53
N TYR A 122 -0.22 1.43 -5.05
CA TYR A 122 -0.15 -0.02 -5.22
C TYR A 122 -0.49 -0.43 -6.65
N ASP A 123 0.35 -1.28 -7.22
CA ASP A 123 0.08 -2.05 -8.41
C ASP A 123 0.15 -3.55 -8.06
N LYS A 124 -0.09 -4.40 -9.06
CA LYS A 124 -0.03 -5.85 -8.88
C LYS A 124 1.28 -6.31 -8.26
N LYS A 125 2.41 -5.79 -8.75
CA LYS A 125 3.74 -6.17 -8.29
C LYS A 125 3.90 -5.85 -6.80
N ARG A 126 3.54 -4.64 -6.36
CA ARG A 126 3.64 -4.26 -4.94
C ARG A 126 2.73 -5.10 -4.05
N CYS A 127 1.54 -5.46 -4.53
CA CYS A 127 0.64 -6.36 -3.80
C CYS A 127 1.18 -7.80 -3.67
N GLU A 128 1.93 -8.29 -4.66
CA GLU A 128 2.52 -9.62 -4.65
C GLU A 128 3.84 -9.71 -3.87
N GLU A 129 4.68 -8.68 -3.96
CA GLU A 129 6.03 -8.69 -3.36
C GLU A 129 6.03 -8.55 -1.84
N HIS A 130 5.04 -7.84 -1.27
CA HIS A 130 5.09 -7.46 0.14
C HIS A 130 4.21 -8.32 1.06
N GLY A 131 3.24 -9.08 0.52
CA GLY A 131 2.27 -9.82 1.32
C GLY A 131 1.53 -8.92 2.32
N GLU A 132 0.75 -9.52 3.23
CA GLU A 132 0.16 -8.75 4.34
C GLU A 132 1.26 -8.09 5.18
N PRO A 133 1.11 -6.81 5.58
CA PRO A 133 2.08 -6.12 6.41
C PRO A 133 2.33 -6.88 7.73
N VAL A 134 3.57 -7.31 7.98
CA VAL A 134 3.95 -7.93 9.25
C VAL A 134 4.51 -6.86 10.19
N TRP A 135 3.78 -6.59 11.26
CA TRP A 135 4.17 -5.62 12.30
C TRP A 135 5.08 -6.28 13.34
N ASN A 136 6.34 -5.86 13.41
CA ASN A 136 7.30 -6.23 14.47
C ASN A 136 7.51 -5.08 15.45
#